data_AF-A0A5E4JSJ1-F1
#
_entry.id   AF-A0A5E4JSJ1-F1
#
_cell.length_a   1.000
_cell.length_b   1.000
_cell.length_c   1.000
_cell.angle_alpha   90.00
_cell.angle_beta   90.00
_cell.angle_gamma   90.00
#
_symmetry.space_group_name_H-M   'P 1'
#
loop_
_entity.id
_entity.type
_entity.pdbx_description
1 polymer ?
#
loop_
_entity_poly.entity_id
_entity_poly.type
_entity_poly.pdbx_seq_one_letter_code
_entity_poly.pdbx_strand_id
1 'polypeptide(L)'
;MISKKLKESLLKQHYRIVGKHSSVKICEWTKKSLINKGVCFKEKFYGIKSHRCCQMSPSTVFCQNKCLHCWRAIELTDGKKMDSKIIDNPKEIINGCIEAQRKLLI
;
A
#
# COMPACT_ATOMS: atom_id res chain seq x y z
N MET A 1 -10.46 -0.71 11.67
CA MET A 1 -9.37 0.28 11.75
C MET A 1 -8.12 -0.49 12.07
N ILE A 2 -6.99 -0.15 11.45
CA ILE A 2 -5.73 -0.89 11.67
C ILE A 2 -5.33 -0.80 13.15
N SER A 3 -5.17 -1.95 13.80
CA SER A 3 -4.73 -2.02 15.19
C SER A 3 -3.32 -1.43 15.40
N LYS A 4 -3.03 -0.93 16.62
CA LYS A 4 -1.75 -0.26 16.94
C LYS A 4 -0.54 -1.17 16.66
N LYS A 5 -0.58 -2.42 17.14
CA LYS A 5 0.48 -3.42 16.94
C LYS A 5 0.76 -3.67 15.45
N LEU A 6 -0.29 -3.79 14.65
CA LEU A 6 -0.15 -4.02 13.21
C LEU A 6 0.37 -2.77 12.49
N LYS A 7 -0.11 -1.58 12.87
CA LYS A 7 0.39 -0.30 12.36
C LYS A 7 1.90 -0.17 12.56
N GLU A 8 2.41 -0.49 13.75
CA GLU A 8 3.86 -0.47 14.04
C GLU A 8 4.65 -1.44 13.14
N SER A 9 4.14 -2.65 12.94
CA SER A 9 4.74 -3.64 12.04
C SER A 9 4.77 -3.16 10.59
N LEU A 10 3.66 -2.61 10.08
CA LEU A 10 3.55 -2.06 8.73
C LEU A 10 4.51 -0.88 8.51
N LEU A 11 4.65 0.01 9.51
CA LEU A 11 5.59 1.14 9.43
C LEU A 11 7.04 0.66 9.32
N LYS A 12 7.43 -0.38 10.08
CA LYS A 12 8.75 -1.02 9.96
C LYS A 12 8.98 -1.63 8.57
N GLN A 13 7.93 -2.11 7.92
CA GLN A 13 7.96 -2.62 6.54
C GLN A 13 7.88 -1.52 5.47
N HIS A 14 8.04 -0.25 5.87
CA HIS A 14 8.00 0.96 5.04
C HIS A 14 6.65 1.28 4.40
N TYR A 15 5.54 0.76 4.94
CA TYR A 15 4.23 1.29 4.58
C TYR A 15 4.05 2.69 5.17
N ARG A 16 3.16 3.47 4.56
CA ARG A 16 2.53 4.64 5.15
C ARG A 16 1.04 4.39 5.24
N ILE A 17 0.49 4.58 6.43
CA ILE A 17 -0.94 4.43 6.65
C ILE A 17 -1.64 5.72 6.23
N VAL A 18 -2.74 5.57 5.50
CA VAL A 18 -3.61 6.65 5.05
C VAL A 18 -4.98 6.43 5.67
N GLY A 19 -5.45 7.39 6.46
CA GLY A 19 -6.70 7.26 7.21
C GLY A 19 -6.69 6.08 8.18
N LYS A 20 -7.80 5.35 8.25
CA LYS A 20 -8.07 4.26 9.21
C LYS A 20 -7.75 2.87 8.68
N HIS A 21 -7.70 2.69 7.36
CA HIS A 21 -7.65 1.36 6.73
C HIS A 21 -6.81 1.27 5.44
N SER A 22 -6.40 2.40 4.88
CA SER A 22 -5.65 2.46 3.62
C SER A 22 -4.14 2.54 3.86
N SER A 23 -3.34 2.18 2.87
CA SER A 23 -1.88 2.35 2.92
C SER A 23 -1.25 2.52 1.55
N VAL A 24 -0.04 3.09 1.57
CA VAL A 24 0.86 3.24 0.41
C VAL A 24 2.21 2.63 0.74
N LYS A 25 2.88 2.05 -0.24
CA LYS A 25 4.28 1.64 -0.14
C LYS A 25 4.97 1.84 -1.47
N ILE A 26 6.22 2.29 -1.44
CA ILE A 26 7.01 2.42 -2.67
C ILE A 26 7.36 1.04 -3.22
N CYS A 27 6.97 0.81 -4.47
CA CYS A 27 7.36 -0.39 -5.20
C CYS A 27 8.88 -0.42 -5.39
N GLU A 28 9.48 -1.59 -5.30
CA GLU A 28 10.92 -1.76 -5.54
C GLU A 28 11.32 -1.25 -6.94
N TRP A 29 10.49 -1.49 -7.95
CA TRP A 29 10.72 -1.00 -9.32
C TRP A 29 10.56 0.50 -9.48
N THR A 30 9.80 1.17 -8.61
CA THR A 30 9.77 2.64 -8.56
C THR A 30 11.15 3.14 -8.13
N LYS A 31 11.73 2.57 -7.05
CA LYS A 31 13.09 2.94 -6.60
C LYS A 31 14.13 2.66 -7.67
N LYS A 32 14.16 1.44 -8.24
CA LYS A 32 15.10 1.04 -9.30
C LYS A 32 15.02 1.97 -10.52
N SER A 33 13.80 2.30 -10.96
CA SER A 33 13.59 3.19 -12.11
C SER A 33 14.07 4.62 -11.84
N LEU A 34 13.89 5.15 -10.62
CA LEU A 34 14.33 6.50 -10.27
C LEU A 34 15.86 6.66 -10.25
N ILE A 35 16.59 5.58 -9.94
CA ILE A 35 18.07 5.57 -9.93
C ILE A 35 18.68 4.90 -11.17
N ASN A 36 17.93 4.83 -12.27
CA ASN A 36 18.36 4.27 -13.55
C ASN A 36 18.87 2.81 -13.50
N LYS A 37 18.36 2.00 -12.57
CA LYS A 37 18.65 0.54 -12.46
C LYS A 37 17.64 -0.35 -13.20
N GLY A 38 16.90 0.22 -14.14
CA GLY A 38 15.92 -0.48 -14.97
C GLY A 38 14.46 -0.28 -14.55
N VAL A 39 13.55 -0.92 -15.30
CA VAL A 39 12.10 -0.68 -15.27
C VAL A 39 11.34 -1.99 -15.09
N CYS A 40 10.11 -1.93 -14.57
CA CYS A 40 9.32 -3.14 -14.33
C CYS A 40 8.76 -3.74 -15.63
N PHE A 41 8.29 -4.98 -15.55
CA PHE A 41 7.69 -5.66 -16.69
C PHE A 41 6.49 -4.90 -17.29
N LYS A 42 5.72 -4.17 -16.46
CA LYS A 42 4.57 -3.38 -16.95
C LYS A 42 4.98 -2.23 -17.86
N GLU A 43 6.17 -1.69 -17.66
CA GLU A 43 6.70 -0.67 -18.56
C GLU A 43 7.05 -1.29 -19.92
N LYS A 44 7.69 -2.46 -19.91
CA LYS A 44 8.07 -3.17 -21.12
C LYS A 44 6.87 -3.69 -21.92
N PHE A 45 5.85 -4.21 -21.23
CA PHE A 45 4.70 -4.84 -21.88
C PHE A 45 3.58 -3.86 -22.21
N TYR A 46 3.39 -2.83 -21.37
CA TYR A 46 2.22 -1.96 -21.43
C TYR A 46 2.55 -0.46 -21.45
N GLY A 47 3.84 -0.08 -21.47
CA GLY A 47 4.25 1.32 -21.43
C GLY A 47 4.02 2.03 -20.08
N ILE A 48 3.56 1.33 -19.04
CA ILE A 48 3.27 1.92 -17.73
C ILE A 48 4.57 2.23 -16.99
N LYS A 49 4.87 3.51 -16.81
CA LYS A 49 6.10 3.98 -16.16
C LYS A 49 6.12 3.68 -14.66
N SER A 50 7.00 2.78 -14.21
CA SER A 50 7.00 2.31 -12.81
C SER A 50 7.36 3.38 -11.79
N HIS A 51 8.20 4.35 -12.17
CA HIS A 51 8.52 5.51 -11.31
C HIS A 51 7.35 6.48 -11.13
N ARG A 52 6.27 6.36 -11.93
CA ARG A 52 5.03 7.16 -11.81
C ARG A 52 3.88 6.41 -11.16
N CYS A 53 4.07 5.14 -10.80
CA CYS A 53 3.04 4.32 -10.15
C CYS A 53 2.93 4.62 -8.65
N CYS A 54 1.70 4.81 -8.17
CA CYS A 54 1.37 4.85 -6.75
C CYS A 54 0.82 3.48 -6.31
N GLN A 55 1.63 2.66 -5.64
CA GLN A 55 1.20 1.36 -5.12
C GLN A 55 0.50 1.55 -3.77
N MET A 56 -0.81 1.33 -3.76
CA MET A 56 -1.66 1.53 -2.57
C MET A 56 -2.68 0.40 -2.41
N SER A 57 -3.29 0.32 -1.24
CA SER A 57 -4.46 -0.52 -0.98
C SER A 57 -5.44 0.21 -0.05
N PRO A 58 -6.74 0.27 -0.38
CA PRO A 58 -7.77 0.78 0.52
C PRO A 58 -8.23 -0.26 1.54
N SER A 59 -7.63 -1.46 1.59
CA SER A 59 -8.07 -2.55 2.48
C SER A 59 -6.86 -3.30 3.04
N THR A 60 -5.86 -2.55 3.51
CA THR A 60 -4.51 -3.02 3.84
C THR A 60 -4.47 -4.32 4.65
N VAL A 61 -5.41 -4.48 5.59
CA VAL A 61 -5.42 -5.55 6.59
C VAL A 61 -6.70 -6.39 6.58
N PHE A 62 -7.54 -6.22 5.56
CA PHE A 62 -8.80 -6.94 5.40
C PHE A 62 -8.74 -7.78 4.13
N CYS A 63 -8.95 -9.09 4.27
CA CYS A 63 -8.95 -10.02 3.14
C CYS A 63 -9.70 -11.29 3.54
N GLN A 64 -10.54 -11.82 2.65
CA GLN A 64 -11.33 -13.03 2.89
C GLN A 64 -10.48 -14.30 2.93
N ASN A 65 -9.29 -14.27 2.33
CA ASN A 65 -8.41 -15.42 2.14
C ASN A 65 -7.24 -15.42 3.12
N LYS A 66 -6.62 -16.59 3.34
CA LYS A 66 -5.40 -16.79 4.13
C LYS A 66 -4.38 -17.60 3.34
N CYS A 67 -3.94 -17.05 2.21
CA CYS A 67 -3.07 -17.77 1.28
C CYS A 67 -1.66 -17.97 1.84
N LEU A 68 -1.07 -19.15 1.64
CA LEU A 68 0.29 -19.48 2.11
C LEU A 68 1.37 -18.52 1.60
N HIS A 69 1.20 -17.98 0.38
CA HIS A 69 2.15 -17.08 -0.27
C HIS A 69 1.92 -15.60 0.03
N CYS A 70 0.94 -15.25 0.88
CA CYS A 70 0.68 -13.85 1.21
C CYS A 70 1.71 -13.32 2.21
N TRP A 71 2.54 -12.38 1.76
CA TRP A 71 3.63 -11.73 2.51
C TRP A 71 3.18 -10.85 3.69
N ARG A 72 1.88 -10.79 3.98
CA ARG A 72 1.33 -10.03 5.11
C ARG A 72 1.32 -10.91 6.36
N ALA A 73 1.35 -10.31 7.54
CA ALA A 73 1.14 -11.03 8.79
C ALA A 73 -0.31 -11.53 8.87
N ILE A 74 -0.57 -12.76 8.43
CA ILE A 74 -1.91 -13.33 8.28
C ILE A 74 -2.59 -13.48 9.64
N GLU A 75 -1.80 -13.74 10.68
CA GLU A 75 -2.23 -13.87 12.07
C GLU A 75 -2.76 -12.55 12.63
N LEU A 76 -2.30 -11.43 12.06
CA LEU A 76 -2.64 -10.09 12.54
C LEU A 76 -3.77 -9.43 11.75
N THR A 77 -4.37 -10.09 10.75
CA THR A 77 -5.44 -9.43 9.98
C THR A 77 -6.73 -9.19 10.77
N ASP A 78 -7.26 -7.97 10.64
CA ASP A 78 -8.41 -7.47 11.40
C ASP A 78 -9.78 -8.02 10.90
N GLY A 79 -9.79 -8.92 9.92
CA GLY A 79 -10.98 -9.68 9.52
C GLY A 79 -11.21 -9.79 8.01
N LYS A 80 -12.38 -10.35 7.65
CA LYS A 80 -12.79 -10.59 6.26
C LYS A 80 -13.58 -9.44 5.63
N LYS A 81 -14.09 -8.51 6.44
CA LYS A 81 -14.95 -7.40 6.03
C LYS A 81 -14.64 -6.16 6.85
N MET A 82 -14.72 -4.99 6.23
CA MET A 82 -14.65 -3.70 6.92
C MET A 82 -16.05 -3.27 7.36
N ASP A 83 -16.17 -2.75 8.58
CA ASP A 83 -17.37 -2.07 9.04
C ASP A 83 -17.55 -0.78 8.22
N SER A 84 -18.76 -0.49 7.74
CA SER A 84 -19.05 0.73 6.97
C SER A 84 -18.72 2.01 7.76
N LYS A 85 -18.82 1.97 9.09
CA LYS A 85 -18.54 3.11 9.97
C LYS A 85 -17.07 3.55 9.97
N ILE A 86 -16.15 2.69 9.51
CA ILE A 86 -14.72 2.97 9.50
C ILE A 86 -14.17 3.26 8.10
N ILE A 87 -15.00 3.22 7.07
CA ILE A 87 -14.59 3.46 5.69
C ILE A 87 -14.45 4.98 5.49
N ASP A 88 -13.23 5.41 5.16
CA ASP A 88 -12.91 6.81 4.87
C ASP A 88 -13.44 7.20 3.48
N ASN A 89 -13.64 8.50 3.25
CA ASN A 89 -14.16 8.98 1.97
C ASN A 89 -13.17 8.68 0.81
N PRO A 90 -13.63 8.22 -0.37
CA PRO A 90 -12.74 7.94 -1.50
C PRO A 90 -11.80 9.10 -1.88
N LYS A 91 -12.28 10.34 -1.83
CA LYS A 91 -11.49 11.53 -2.15
C LYS A 91 -10.36 11.74 -1.15
N GLU A 92 -10.64 11.52 0.14
CA GLU A 92 -9.65 11.62 1.22
C GLU A 92 -8.60 10.51 1.10
N ILE A 93 -9.01 9.29 0.76
CA ILE A 93 -8.10 8.16 0.52
C ILE A 93 -7.13 8.51 -0.62
N ILE A 94 -7.64 8.96 -1.77
CA ILE A 94 -6.79 9.28 -2.92
C ILE A 94 -5.83 10.44 -2.61
N ASN A 95 -6.34 11.52 -2.03
CA ASN A 95 -5.51 12.67 -1.67
C ASN A 95 -4.41 12.29 -0.68
N GLY A 96 -4.77 11.54 0.37
CA GLY A 96 -3.81 11.05 1.36
C GLY A 96 -2.78 10.09 0.76
N CYS A 97 -3.18 9.25 -0.21
CA CYS A 97 -2.24 8.38 -0.93
C CYS A 97 -1.25 9.17 -1.78
N ILE A 98 -1.69 10.20 -2.49
CA ILE A 98 -0.81 11.08 -3.28
C ILE A 98 0.20 11.79 -2.37
N GLU A 99 -0.27 12.33 -1.24
CA GLU A 99 0.61 13.00 -0.27
C GLU A 99 1.63 12.03 0.35
N ALA A 100 1.17 10.84 0.76
CA ALA A 100 2.04 9.81 1.32
C ALA A 100 3.09 9.31 0.30
N GLN A 101 2.70 9.14 -0.97
CA GLN A 101 3.61 8.78 -2.06
C GLN A 101 4.70 9.84 -2.22
N ARG A 102 4.34 11.13 -2.28
CA ARG A 102 5.31 12.24 -2.39
C ARG A 102 6.30 12.23 -1.24
N LYS A 103 5.81 12.10 0.00
CA LYS A 103 6.64 12.03 1.22
C LYS A 103 7.57 10.81 1.26
N LEU A 104 7.23 9.73 0.56
CA LEU A 104 8.03 8.52 0.49
C LEU A 104 9.11 8.53 -0.60
N LEU A 105 9.01 9.46 -1.56
CA LEU A 105 9.95 9.61 -2.67
C LEU A 105 11.01 10.69 -2.43
N ILE A 106 10.87 11.45 -1.34
CA ILE A 106 11.85 12.42 -0.83
C ILE A 106 12.67 11.72 0.26
#